data_AF-F9QAJ3-F1
#
_entry.id   AF-F9QAJ3-F1
#
_cell.length_a   1.000
_cell.length_b   1.000
_cell.length_c   1.000
_cell.angle_alpha   90.00
_cell.angle_beta   90.00
_cell.angle_gamma   90.00
#
_symmetry.space_group_name_H-M   'P 1'
#
loop_
_entity.id
_entity.type
_entity.pdbx_description
1 polymer ?
#
loop_
_entity_poly.entity_id
_entity_poly.type
_entity_poly.pdbx_seq_one_letter_code
_entity_poly.pdbx_strand_id
1 'polypeptide(L)'
;MGVTGVRLKNVNNQETEELSLDGLFIAIGHAPNTEIFQGQLALNNGYIVVKSGLEGNATATSVEGVFAAGDVMDHNYRQAITSAGSGCMAALDAERFLDAQG
;
A
#
# COMPACT_ATOMS: atom_id res chain seq x y z
N MET A 1 -23.11 -20.34 13.76
CA MET A 1 -22.42 -19.98 15.03
C MET A 1 -21.47 -18.84 14.71
N GLY A 2 -21.62 -17.70 15.39
CA GLY A 2 -20.78 -16.51 15.22
C GLY A 2 -19.85 -16.32 16.41
N VAL A 3 -19.10 -15.21 16.40
CA VAL A 3 -18.37 -14.75 17.58
C VAL A 3 -19.36 -14.41 18.70
N THR A 4 -19.02 -14.69 19.95
CA THR A 4 -19.87 -14.41 21.12
C THR A 4 -19.23 -13.41 22.10
N GLY A 5 -17.98 -13.03 21.85
CA GLY A 5 -17.24 -12.14 22.71
C GLY A 5 -15.79 -11.99 22.31
N VAL A 6 -15.09 -11.11 23.01
CA VAL A 6 -13.64 -10.92 22.93
C VAL A 6 -13.04 -10.90 24.33
N ARG A 7 -11.75 -11.28 24.43
CA ARG A 7 -10.96 -11.07 25.63
C ARG A 7 -10.01 -9.91 25.38
N LEU A 8 -10.15 -8.84 26.16
CA LEU A 8 -9.32 -7.65 26.07
C LEU A 8 -8.20 -7.74 27.11
N LYS A 9 -7.02 -7.20 26.79
CA LYS A 9 -5.89 -7.09 27.71
C LYS A 9 -5.52 -5.63 27.87
N ASN A 10 -5.53 -5.13 29.10
CA ASN A 10 -5.10 -3.79 29.40
C ASN A 10 -3.57 -3.66 29.23
N VAL A 11 -3.14 -2.74 28.38
CA VAL A 11 -1.72 -2.56 28.03
C VAL A 11 -0.85 -2.05 29.19
N ASN A 12 -1.45 -1.46 30.22
CA ASN A 12 -0.73 -0.86 31.35
C ASN A 12 -0.54 -1.84 32.52
N ASN A 13 -1.61 -2.54 32.93
CA ASN A 13 -1.60 -3.41 34.11
C ASN A 13 -1.70 -4.92 33.78
N GLN A 14 -1.81 -5.28 32.50
CA GLN A 14 -1.88 -6.65 31.99
C GLN A 14 -3.11 -7.46 32.41
N GLU A 15 -4.08 -6.84 33.10
CA GLU A 15 -5.35 -7.47 33.46
C GLU A 15 -6.18 -7.77 32.20
N THR A 16 -7.01 -8.81 32.29
CA THR A 16 -7.88 -9.23 31.19
C THR A 16 -9.34 -9.16 31.58
N GLU A 17 -10.19 -8.75 30.64
CA GLU A 17 -11.65 -8.76 30.78
C GLU A 17 -12.29 -9.46 29.58
N GLU A 18 -13.48 -10.02 29.78
CA GLU A 18 -14.28 -10.62 28.72
C GLU A 18 -15.46 -9.71 28.39
N LEU A 19 -15.64 -9.42 27.11
CA LEU A 19 -16.71 -8.57 26.60
C LEU A 19 -17.59 -9.40 25.65
N SER A 20 -18.85 -9.60 26.02
CA SER A 20 -19.84 -10.27 25.17
C SER A 20 -20.28 -9.35 24.03
N LEU A 21 -20.26 -9.86 22.80
CA LEU A 21 -20.65 -9.15 21.58
C LEU A 21 -21.04 -10.13 20.48
N ASP A 22 -21.79 -9.66 19.49
CA ASP A 22 -22.26 -10.49 18.37
C ASP A 22 -21.41 -10.36 17.10
N GLY A 23 -20.47 -9.40 17.07
CA GLY A 23 -19.63 -9.12 15.90
C GLY A 23 -18.35 -8.37 16.22
N LEU A 24 -17.26 -8.73 15.54
CA LEU A 24 -15.92 -8.11 15.67
C LEU A 24 -15.44 -7.65 14.30
N PHE A 25 -15.09 -6.36 14.18
CA PHE A 25 -14.52 -5.77 12.98
C PHE A 25 -13.08 -5.32 13.27
N ILE A 26 -12.11 -5.88 12.55
CA ILE A 26 -10.70 -5.55 12.70
C ILE A 26 -10.33 -4.44 11.71
N ALA A 27 -10.02 -3.25 12.21
CA ALA A 27 -9.72 -2.06 11.39
C ALA A 27 -8.39 -1.41 11.83
N ILE A 28 -7.29 -2.17 11.82
CA ILE A 28 -5.96 -1.73 12.27
C ILE A 28 -5.09 -1.12 11.15
N GLY A 29 -5.71 -0.78 10.01
CA GLY A 29 -5.03 -0.30 8.81
C GLY A 29 -4.80 -1.39 7.77
N HIS A 30 -4.16 -1.01 6.66
CA HIS A 30 -3.90 -1.88 5.51
C HIS A 30 -2.39 -2.00 5.30
N ALA A 31 -1.93 -3.22 4.99
CA ALA A 31 -0.60 -3.46 4.45
C ALA A 31 -0.66 -3.41 2.91
N PRO A 32 0.38 -2.91 2.23
CA PRO A 32 0.44 -2.91 0.77
C PRO A 32 0.55 -4.35 0.23
N ASN A 33 -0.23 -4.67 -0.81
CA ASN A 33 -0.28 -6.00 -1.43
C ASN A 33 0.92 -6.23 -2.38
N THR A 34 2.12 -6.40 -1.82
CA THR A 34 3.38 -6.46 -2.60
C THR A 34 4.17 -7.75 -2.45
N GLU A 35 3.63 -8.74 -1.73
CA GLU A 35 4.34 -9.99 -1.42
C GLU A 35 4.87 -10.69 -2.69
N ILE A 36 4.11 -10.67 -3.78
CA ILE A 36 4.48 -11.29 -5.06
C ILE A 36 5.66 -10.60 -5.76
N PHE A 37 6.00 -9.37 -5.39
CA PHE A 37 7.09 -8.58 -5.98
C PHE A 37 8.38 -8.63 -5.15
N GLN A 38 8.39 -9.35 -4.02
CA GLN A 38 9.57 -9.49 -3.18
C GLN A 38 10.73 -10.12 -3.97
N GLY A 39 11.92 -9.51 -3.85
CA GLY A 39 13.12 -9.92 -4.57
C GLY A 39 13.16 -9.54 -6.05
N GLN A 40 12.07 -8.98 -6.61
CA GLN A 40 12.00 -8.52 -8.00
C GLN A 40 11.99 -6.99 -8.11
N LEU A 41 11.28 -6.32 -7.20
CA LEU A 41 11.25 -4.86 -7.09
C LEU A 41 11.89 -4.39 -5.77
N ALA A 42 12.46 -3.20 -5.78
CA ALA A 42 12.87 -2.53 -4.55
C ALA A 42 11.64 -2.19 -3.71
N LEU A 43 11.59 -2.72 -2.48
CA LEU A 43 10.53 -2.47 -1.52
C LEU A 43 11.09 -1.79 -0.27
N ASN A 44 10.32 -0.87 0.32
CA ASN A 44 10.61 -0.29 1.64
C ASN A 44 9.38 -0.45 2.54
N ASN A 45 9.51 -1.23 3.62
CA ASN A 45 8.41 -1.57 4.53
C ASN A 45 7.16 -2.10 3.79
N GLY A 46 7.37 -2.89 2.74
CA GLY A 46 6.32 -3.45 1.89
C GLY A 46 5.80 -2.49 0.80
N TYR A 47 6.16 -1.21 0.77
CA TYR A 47 5.76 -0.31 -0.31
C TYR A 47 6.75 -0.39 -1.47
N ILE A 48 6.26 -0.35 -2.71
CA ILE A 48 7.13 -0.31 -3.89
C ILE A 48 7.83 1.04 -3.94
N VAL A 49 9.16 1.01 -4.03
CA VAL A 49 9.97 2.24 -4.17
C VAL A 49 9.86 2.72 -5.61
N VAL A 50 9.43 3.97 -5.77
CA VAL A 50 9.36 4.67 -7.06
C VAL A 50 10.37 5.81 -7.10
N LYS A 51 10.74 6.25 -8.31
CA LYS A 51 11.71 7.35 -8.53
C LYS A 51 11.27 8.65 -7.86
N SER A 52 9.97 8.97 -7.89
CA SER A 52 9.41 10.25 -7.44
C SER A 52 10.14 11.44 -8.10
N GLY A 53 10.17 12.60 -7.43
CA GLY A 53 10.85 13.80 -7.90
C GLY A 53 10.04 14.59 -8.93
N LEU A 54 10.70 15.57 -9.57
CA LEU A 54 10.06 16.59 -10.41
C LEU A 54 10.47 16.53 -11.88
N GLU A 55 11.40 15.63 -12.23
CA GLU A 55 12.02 15.52 -13.56
C GLU A 55 11.34 14.48 -14.47
N GLY A 56 10.11 14.08 -14.14
CA GLY A 56 9.36 13.05 -14.86
C GLY A 56 9.85 11.61 -14.60
N ASN A 57 9.07 10.65 -15.12
CA ASN A 57 9.22 9.23 -14.84
C ASN A 57 9.08 8.88 -13.34
N ALA A 58 8.23 9.64 -12.63
CA ALA A 58 8.16 9.64 -11.18
C ALA A 58 7.57 8.34 -10.62
N THR A 59 6.81 7.60 -11.41
CA THR A 59 6.20 6.33 -11.00
C THR A 59 7.05 5.10 -11.33
N ALA A 60 8.19 5.28 -12.00
CA ALA A 60 9.09 4.19 -12.36
C ALA A 60 9.67 3.54 -11.11
N THR A 61 9.73 2.21 -11.14
CA THR A 61 10.30 1.37 -10.08
C THR A 61 11.79 1.11 -10.32
N SER A 62 12.38 0.19 -9.54
CA SER A 62 13.75 -0.28 -9.75
C SER A 62 13.95 -1.07 -11.05
N VAL A 63 12.87 -1.50 -11.72
CA VAL A 63 12.90 -2.23 -12.99
C VAL A 63 12.33 -1.35 -14.09
N GLU A 64 13.09 -1.19 -15.16
CA GLU A 64 12.68 -0.41 -16.32
C GLU A 64 11.42 -1.00 -16.99
N GLY A 65 10.48 -0.13 -17.36
CA GLY A 65 9.17 -0.52 -17.89
C GLY A 65 8.16 -0.99 -16.84
N VAL A 66 8.53 -1.00 -15.55
CA VAL A 66 7.61 -1.29 -14.45
C VAL A 66 7.35 -0.03 -13.63
N PHE A 67 6.07 0.31 -13.46
CA PHE A 67 5.59 1.51 -12.79
C PHE A 67 4.65 1.15 -11.63
N ALA A 68 4.62 1.95 -10.57
CA ALA A 68 3.72 1.76 -9.44
C ALA A 68 2.95 3.05 -9.08
N ALA A 69 1.67 2.89 -8.72
CA ALA A 69 0.77 4.00 -8.42
C ALA A 69 -0.21 3.63 -7.28
N GLY A 70 -0.72 4.65 -6.61
CA GLY A 70 -1.61 4.54 -5.46
C GLY A 70 -0.95 4.04 -4.17
N ASP A 71 -1.78 3.55 -3.24
CA ASP A 71 -1.38 3.17 -1.88
C ASP A 71 -0.26 2.10 -1.83
N VAL A 72 0.00 1.37 -2.93
CA VAL A 72 1.10 0.40 -3.01
C VAL A 72 2.49 1.07 -2.92
N MET A 73 2.58 2.36 -3.24
CA MET A 73 3.82 3.16 -3.16
C MET A 73 3.67 4.41 -2.27
N ASP A 74 2.44 4.76 -1.85
CA ASP A 74 2.16 5.90 -0.96
C ASP A 74 1.74 5.45 0.45
N HIS A 75 2.66 5.53 1.41
CA HIS A 75 2.39 5.24 2.82
C HIS A 75 1.91 6.47 3.61
N ASN A 76 1.83 7.65 3.00
CA ASN A 76 1.58 8.93 3.68
C ASN A 76 0.15 9.44 3.48
N TYR A 77 -0.29 9.64 2.23
CA TYR A 77 -1.57 10.31 1.97
C TYR A 77 -2.73 9.32 1.89
N ARG A 78 -2.59 8.24 1.12
CA ARG A 78 -3.57 7.12 1.04
C ARG A 78 -5.01 7.59 0.80
N GLN A 79 -5.18 8.51 -0.16
CA GLN A 79 -6.48 9.04 -0.55
C GLN A 79 -6.84 8.60 -1.96
N ALA A 80 -8.12 8.44 -2.24
CA ALA A 80 -8.60 8.13 -3.58
C ALA A 80 -8.09 9.14 -4.63
N ILE A 81 -8.03 10.43 -4.28
CA ILE A 81 -7.57 11.48 -5.19
C ILE A 81 -6.06 11.45 -5.44
N THR A 82 -5.24 11.13 -4.43
CA THR A 82 -3.78 11.00 -4.61
C THR A 82 -3.44 9.73 -5.39
N SER A 83 -4.18 8.65 -5.14
CA SER A 83 -4.10 7.41 -5.90
C SER A 83 -4.49 7.61 -7.38
N ALA A 84 -5.58 8.34 -7.66
CA ALA A 84 -5.96 8.67 -9.03
C ALA A 84 -4.90 9.53 -9.75
N GLY A 85 -4.34 10.53 -9.05
CA GLY A 85 -3.29 11.39 -9.60
C GLY A 85 -2.05 10.60 -9.99
N SER A 86 -1.54 9.75 -9.10
CA SER A 86 -0.38 8.89 -9.41
C SER A 86 -0.70 7.82 -10.45
N GLY A 87 -1.94 7.33 -10.53
CA GLY A 87 -2.38 6.44 -11.61
C GLY A 87 -2.30 7.10 -12.99
N CYS A 88 -2.70 8.38 -13.08
CA CYS A 88 -2.53 9.17 -14.30
C CYS A 88 -1.05 9.34 -14.66
N MET A 89 -0.19 9.62 -13.68
CA MET A 89 1.26 9.72 -13.90
C MET A 89 1.85 8.40 -14.44
N ALA A 90 1.45 7.25 -13.89
CA ALA A 90 1.95 5.95 -14.34
C ALA A 90 1.53 5.61 -15.77
N ALA A 91 0.33 6.00 -16.19
CA ALA A 91 -0.11 5.82 -17.57
C ALA A 91 0.75 6.63 -18.55
N LEU A 92 1.04 7.90 -18.23
CA LEU A 92 1.87 8.77 -19.07
C LEU A 92 3.35 8.35 -19.08
N ASP A 93 3.86 7.87 -17.95
CA ASP A 93 5.23 7.35 -17.86
C ASP A 93 5.36 6.06 -18.70
N ALA A 94 4.36 5.17 -18.66
CA ALA A 94 4.33 3.96 -19.48
C ALA A 94 4.18 4.25 -20.98
N GLU A 95 3.32 5.21 -21.36
CA GLU A 95 3.18 5.66 -22.75
C GLU A 95 4.52 6.12 -23.32
N ARG A 96 5.19 7.04 -22.63
CA ARG A 96 6.51 7.56 -23.05
C ARG A 96 7.56 6.47 -23.16
N PHE A 97 7.53 5.50 -22.25
CA PHE A 97 8.46 4.37 -22.28
C PHE A 97 8.24 3.49 -23.52
N LEU A 98 6.98 3.19 -23.85
CA LEU A 98 6.63 2.38 -25.02
C LEU A 98 6.94 3.12 -26.32
N ASP A 99 6.62 4.41 -26.41
CA ASP A 99 6.93 5.24 -27.59
C ASP A 99 8.44 5.32 -27.86
N ALA A 100 9.27 5.33 -26.81
CA ALA A 100 10.73 5.34 -26.95
C ALA A 100 11.32 4.00 -27.46
N GLN A 101 10.52 2.93 -27.52
CA GLN A 101 10.95 1.64 -28.08
C GLN A 101 10.59 1.46 -29.56
N GLY A 102 9.78 2.35 -30.13
CA GLY A 102 9.43 2.39 -31.55
C GLY A 102 10.44 3.18 -32.39
#